data_AF-A0A2N5M665-F1
#
_entry.id   AF-A0A2N5M665-F1
#
_cell.length_a   1.000
_cell.length_b   1.000
_cell.length_c   1.000
_cell.angle_alpha   90.00
_cell.angle_beta   90.00
_cell.angle_gamma   90.00
#
_symmetry.space_group_name_H-M   'P 1'
#
loop_
_entity.id
_entity.type
_entity.pdbx_description
1 polymer ?
#
loop_
_entity_poly.entity_id
_entity_poly.type
_entity_poly.pdbx_seq_one_letter_code
_entity_poly.pdbx_strand_id
1 'polypeptide(L)'
;MKEATAKVIESFPVLSDQGVDLNQWGAIGLGKTEAVFLQLAMFFEDPEKHPFDLGSIVHHLDEEWIPLAFEVIFLYLLKDTCLLPGNSEILLNRLQQVNSESC
;
A
#
# COMPACT_ATOMS: atom_id res chain seq x y z
N MET A 1 -2.37 7.97 11.28
CA MET A 1 -2.39 7.05 10.14
C MET A 1 -2.03 7.85 8.92
N LYS A 2 -1.04 7.37 8.19
CA LYS A 2 -0.54 7.93 6.94
C LYS A 2 -1.55 7.78 5.80
N GLU A 3 -1.43 8.61 4.78
CA GLU A 3 -2.38 8.66 3.66
C GLU A 3 -2.34 7.34 2.87
N ALA A 4 -1.16 6.79 2.67
CA ALA A 4 -0.99 5.47 2.04
C ALA A 4 -1.66 4.35 2.84
N THR A 5 -1.57 4.38 4.17
CA THR A 5 -2.23 3.41 5.05
C THR A 5 -3.75 3.51 4.96
N ALA A 6 -4.30 4.73 4.93
CA ALA A 6 -5.72 4.95 4.76
C ALA A 6 -6.24 4.36 3.43
N LYS A 7 -5.51 4.58 2.33
CA LYS A 7 -5.85 4.05 1.01
C LYS A 7 -5.86 2.50 0.98
N VAL A 8 -4.92 1.87 1.68
CA VAL A 8 -4.92 0.40 1.85
C VAL A 8 -6.18 -0.06 2.57
N ILE A 9 -6.55 0.60 3.67
CA ILE A 9 -7.73 0.24 4.45
C ILE A 9 -9.03 0.47 3.67
N GLU A 10 -9.12 1.54 2.89
CA GLU A 10 -10.27 1.78 1.99
C GLU A 10 -10.43 0.65 0.97
N SER A 11 -9.31 0.13 0.47
CA SER A 11 -9.29 -0.96 -0.52
C SER A 11 -9.57 -2.33 0.11
N PHE A 12 -9.20 -2.51 1.38
CA PHE A 12 -9.43 -3.73 2.16
C PHE A 12 -10.08 -3.40 3.50
N PRO A 13 -11.40 -3.10 3.54
CA PRO A 13 -12.09 -2.68 4.77
C PRO A 13 -12.01 -3.71 5.90
N VAL A 14 -11.79 -4.98 5.57
CA VAL A 14 -11.53 -6.06 6.54
C VAL A 14 -10.33 -5.75 7.45
N LEU A 15 -9.40 -4.90 7.01
CA LEU A 15 -8.26 -4.42 7.79
C LEU A 15 -8.65 -3.32 8.80
N SER A 16 -9.79 -2.63 8.62
CA SER A 16 -10.33 -1.65 9.59
C SER A 16 -11.23 -2.28 10.66
N ASP A 17 -11.99 -3.32 10.30
CA ASP A 17 -13.18 -3.73 11.05
C ASP A 17 -12.88 -4.50 12.35
N GLN A 18 -11.61 -4.69 12.70
CA GLN A 18 -11.19 -5.46 13.88
C GLN A 18 -10.52 -4.65 14.99
N GLY A 19 -10.61 -3.31 14.99
CA GLY A 19 -10.05 -2.49 16.09
C GLY A 19 -8.56 -2.74 16.29
N VAL A 20 -7.84 -2.86 15.18
CA VAL A 20 -6.60 -3.62 15.16
C VAL A 20 -5.43 -2.79 15.68
N ASP A 21 -5.01 -3.07 16.91
CA ASP A 21 -3.70 -2.68 17.44
C ASP A 21 -2.63 -3.20 16.46
N LEU A 22 -1.85 -2.29 15.87
CA LEU A 22 -0.76 -2.59 14.90
C LEU A 22 0.17 -3.71 15.40
N ASN A 23 0.25 -3.90 16.72
CA ASN A 23 1.07 -4.91 17.38
C ASN A 23 0.46 -6.34 17.41
N GLN A 24 -0.81 -6.52 17.05
CA GLN A 24 -1.53 -7.82 17.15
C GLN A 24 -1.93 -8.42 15.79
N TRP A 25 -1.38 -7.88 14.69
CA TRP A 25 -1.75 -8.17 13.30
C TRP A 25 -1.48 -9.61 12.80
N GLY A 26 -0.87 -10.46 13.62
CA GLY A 26 -0.62 -11.88 13.29
C GLY A 26 -1.80 -12.84 13.50
N ALA A 27 -2.92 -12.37 14.07
CA ALA A 27 -4.07 -13.23 14.42
C ALA A 27 -5.17 -13.31 13.35
N ILE A 28 -5.07 -12.53 12.27
CA ILE A 28 -6.12 -12.42 11.28
C ILE A 28 -5.90 -13.46 10.18
N GLY A 29 -6.93 -14.27 9.89
CA GLY A 29 -6.95 -15.24 8.79
C GLY A 29 -7.06 -14.54 7.43
N LEU A 30 -6.04 -13.77 7.09
CA LEU A 30 -5.97 -13.00 5.84
C LEU A 30 -5.60 -13.90 4.67
N GLY A 31 -6.14 -13.57 3.50
CA GLY A 31 -5.63 -14.08 2.23
C GLY A 31 -4.23 -13.55 1.96
N LYS A 32 -3.57 -14.13 0.96
CA LYS A 32 -2.19 -13.77 0.60
C LYS A 32 -2.08 -12.29 0.19
N THR A 33 -3.05 -11.80 -0.56
CA THR A 33 -3.13 -10.42 -1.02
C THR A 33 -3.26 -9.47 0.15
N GLU A 34 -4.23 -9.69 1.04
CA GLU A 34 -4.45 -8.81 2.19
C GLU A 34 -3.26 -8.83 3.14
N ALA A 35 -2.55 -9.96 3.28
CA ALA A 35 -1.33 -10.04 4.07
C ALA A 35 -0.21 -9.14 3.52
N VAL A 36 -0.03 -9.08 2.20
CA VAL A 36 0.98 -8.19 1.58
C VAL A 36 0.61 -6.72 1.79
N PHE A 37 -0.66 -6.36 1.56
CA PHE A 37 -1.12 -4.99 1.78
C PHE A 37 -1.08 -4.59 3.25
N LEU A 38 -1.31 -5.53 4.16
CA LEU A 38 -1.12 -5.30 5.59
C LEU A 38 0.34 -4.99 5.92
N GLN A 39 1.28 -5.76 5.38
CA GLN A 39 2.71 -5.50 5.59
C GLN A 39 3.12 -4.13 5.03
N LEU A 40 2.56 -3.71 3.89
CA LEU A 40 2.74 -2.35 3.36
C LEU A 40 2.20 -1.30 4.33
N ALA A 41 0.99 -1.47 4.85
CA ALA A 41 0.40 -0.58 5.84
C ALA A 41 1.26 -0.46 7.12
N MET A 42 1.81 -1.57 7.63
CA MET A 42 2.74 -1.56 8.77
C MET A 42 4.00 -0.77 8.46
N PHE A 43 4.60 -1.03 7.31
CA PHE A 43 5.81 -0.36 6.86
C PHE A 43 5.60 1.13 6.69
N PHE A 44 4.44 1.55 6.18
CA PHE A 44 4.12 2.96 6.09
C PHE A 44 4.13 3.59 7.48
N GLU A 45 3.44 3.03 8.48
CA GLU A 45 3.37 3.64 9.81
C GLU A 45 4.73 3.66 10.54
N ASP A 46 5.48 2.56 10.54
CA ASP A 46 6.76 2.44 11.25
C ASP A 46 7.79 1.61 10.44
N PRO A 47 8.46 2.23 9.44
CA PRO A 47 9.35 1.51 8.52
C PRO A 47 10.61 0.95 9.20
N GLU A 48 10.99 1.48 10.37
CA GLU A 48 12.15 0.97 11.13
C GLU A 48 11.82 -0.34 11.85
N LYS A 49 10.59 -0.47 12.39
CA LYS A 49 10.14 -1.70 13.06
C LYS A 49 9.54 -2.73 12.11
N HIS A 50 8.99 -2.28 10.98
CA HIS A 50 8.27 -3.12 10.04
C HIS A 50 8.87 -2.99 8.64
N PRO A 51 10.08 -3.53 8.40
CA PRO A 51 10.69 -3.48 7.08
C PRO A 51 9.82 -4.26 6.07
N PHE A 52 9.75 -3.73 4.85
CA PHE A 52 9.01 -4.35 3.76
C PHE A 52 9.93 -4.78 2.63
N ASP A 53 9.73 -6.01 2.13
CA ASP A 53 10.42 -6.52 0.95
C ASP A 53 9.59 -6.25 -0.31
N LEU A 54 10.08 -5.36 -1.17
CA LEU A 54 9.44 -5.07 -2.47
C LEU A 54 9.29 -6.31 -3.36
N GLY A 55 10.14 -7.34 -3.19
CA GLY A 55 10.01 -8.62 -3.89
C GLY A 55 8.67 -9.31 -3.60
N SER A 56 8.09 -9.09 -2.41
CA SER A 56 6.80 -9.66 -2.03
C SER A 56 5.64 -9.20 -2.93
N ILE A 57 5.75 -8.01 -3.52
CA ILE A 57 4.74 -7.51 -4.47
C ILE A 57 4.71 -8.38 -5.72
N VAL A 58 5.88 -8.74 -6.26
CA VAL A 58 5.97 -9.51 -7.51
C VAL A 58 5.72 -11.01 -7.28
N HIS A 59 6.02 -11.51 -6.08
CA HIS A 59 5.92 -12.94 -5.79
C HIS A 59 4.60 -13.38 -5.16
N HIS A 60 3.87 -12.47 -4.52
CA HIS A 60 2.69 -12.83 -3.73
C HIS A 60 1.40 -12.12 -4.15
N LEU A 61 1.48 -11.07 -4.98
CA LEU A 61 0.29 -10.43 -5.55
C LEU A 61 0.00 -10.99 -6.94
N ASP A 62 -1.28 -11.25 -7.21
CA ASP A 62 -1.76 -11.46 -8.57
C ASP A 62 -1.67 -10.15 -9.36
N GLU A 63 -1.58 -10.26 -10.69
CA GLU A 63 -1.32 -9.13 -11.61
C GLU A 63 -2.30 -7.97 -11.42
N GLU A 64 -3.56 -8.27 -11.08
CA GLU A 64 -4.62 -7.26 -10.84
C GLU A 64 -4.35 -6.36 -9.62
N TRP A 65 -3.56 -6.82 -8.64
CA TRP A 65 -3.27 -6.10 -7.40
C TRP A 65 -1.97 -5.30 -7.44
N ILE A 66 -1.08 -5.63 -8.38
CA ILE A 66 0.21 -4.94 -8.54
C ILE A 66 0.05 -3.42 -8.75
N PRO A 67 -0.88 -2.93 -9.60
CA PRO A 67 -1.09 -1.49 -9.78
C PRO A 67 -1.43 -0.76 -8.47
N LEU A 68 -2.30 -1.36 -7.65
CA LEU A 68 -2.67 -0.78 -6.36
C LEU A 68 -1.47 -0.72 -5.39
N ALA A 69 -0.64 -1.76 -5.36
CA ALA A 69 0.56 -1.78 -4.52
C ALA A 69 1.53 -0.64 -4.87
N PHE A 70 1.74 -0.39 -6.17
CA PHE A 70 2.57 0.74 -6.62
C PHE A 70 1.90 2.10 -6.38
N GLU A 71 0.58 2.20 -6.51
CA GLU A 71 -0.17 3.43 -6.20
C GLU A 71 0.05 3.83 -4.73
N VAL A 72 -0.11 2.90 -3.79
CA VAL A 72 0.05 3.21 -2.36
C VAL A 72 1.50 3.51 -1.96
N ILE A 73 2.48 2.84 -2.58
CA ILE A 73 3.91 3.18 -2.38
C ILE A 73 4.20 4.58 -2.92
N PHE A 74 3.69 4.89 -4.11
CA PHE A 74 3.87 6.22 -4.69
C PHE A 74 3.26 7.30 -3.80
N LEU A 75 2.04 7.04 -3.28
CA LEU A 75 1.36 7.94 -2.36
C LEU A 75 2.18 8.15 -1.08
N TYR A 76 2.75 7.08 -0.52
CA TYR A 76 3.63 7.14 0.66
C TYR A 76 4.88 8.00 0.41
N LEU A 77 5.54 7.79 -0.73
CA LEU A 77 6.74 8.55 -1.11
C LEU A 77 6.44 10.03 -1.35
N LEU A 78 5.25 10.32 -1.88
CA LEU A 78 4.82 11.68 -2.16
C LEU A 78 4.32 12.42 -0.91
N LYS A 79 3.30 11.87 -0.25
CA LYS A 79 2.50 12.57 0.75
C LYS A 79 3.05 12.38 2.16
N ASP A 80 3.47 11.16 2.48
CA ASP A 80 3.82 10.81 3.86
C ASP A 80 5.31 11.04 4.18
N THR A 81 6.19 10.88 3.19
CA THR A 81 7.65 11.09 3.36
C THR A 81 8.18 12.34 2.67
N CYS A 82 7.41 12.92 1.75
CA CYS A 82 7.80 14.06 0.91
C CYS A 82 9.13 13.86 0.15
N LEU A 83 9.54 12.60 -0.09
CA LEU A 83 10.78 12.26 -0.80
C LEU A 83 10.72 12.57 -2.30
N LEU A 84 9.52 12.78 -2.84
CA LEU A 84 9.28 13.20 -4.22
C LEU A 84 8.86 14.68 -4.28
N PRO A 85 9.82 15.64 -4.24
CA PRO A 85 9.49 17.06 -4.31
C PRO A 85 9.05 17.48 -5.72
N GLY A 86 8.03 18.34 -5.79
CA GLY A 86 7.63 19.21 -6.92
C GLY A 86 7.66 18.60 -8.33
N ASN A 87 6.48 18.24 -8.86
CA ASN A 87 6.13 17.60 -10.16
C ASN A 87 5.68 16.13 -10.08
N SER A 88 5.50 15.59 -8.87
CA SER A 88 4.89 14.28 -8.62
C SER A 88 3.43 14.16 -9.08
N GLU A 89 2.70 15.27 -9.24
CA GLU A 89 1.39 15.29 -9.91
C GLU A 89 1.48 14.77 -11.35
N ILE A 90 2.59 15.02 -12.06
CA ILE A 90 2.83 14.50 -13.41
C ILE A 90 2.98 12.98 -13.38
N LEU A 91 3.64 12.44 -12.35
CA LEU A 91 3.81 11.00 -12.18
C LEU A 91 2.49 10.32 -11.79
N LEU A 92 1.71 10.92 -10.88
CA LEU A 92 0.36 10.45 -10.53
C LEU A 92 -0.57 10.42 -11.75
N ASN A 93 -0.62 11.51 -12.51
CA ASN A 93 -1.46 11.59 -13.70
C ASN A 93 -1.04 10.54 -14.75
N ARG A 94 0.26 10.26 -14.89
CA ARG A 94 0.75 9.19 -15.77
C ARG A 94 0.34 7.80 -15.30
N LEU A 95 0.41 7.51 -14.01
CA LEU A 95 -0.01 6.23 -13.45
C LEU A 95 -1.52 5.99 -13.64
N GLN A 96 -2.34 7.02 -13.46
CA GLN A 96 -3.79 6.95 -13.69
C GLN A 96 -4.13 6.74 -15.17
N GLN A 97 -3.39 7.35 -16.10
CA GLN A 97 -3.57 7.14 -17.54
C GLN A 97 -3.24 5.71 -17.99
N VAL A 98 -2.16 5.11 -17.48
CA VAL A 98 -1.79 3.72 -17.79
C VAL A 98 -2.90 2.73 -17.38
N ASN A 99 -3.54 2.97 -16.23
CA ASN A 99 -4.67 2.15 -15.77
C ASN A 99 -5.94 2.35 -16.62
N SER A 100 -6.05 3.48 -17.35
CA SER A 100 -7.20 3.80 -18.21
C SER A 100 -7.08 3.20 -19.61
N GLU A 101 -5.86 2.99 -20.10
CA GLU A 101 -5.55 2.49 -21.45
C GLU A 101 -5.49 0.95 -21.54
N SER A 102 -5.66 0.25 -20.41
CA SER A 102 -5.64 -1.22 -20.32
C SER A 102 -7.04 -1.86 -20.41
N CYS A 103 -8.05 -1.12 -20.90
CA CYS A 103 -9.41 -1.60 -21.20
C CYS A 103 -9.68 -1.67 -22.71
#